data_AF-A0A0C3IMB4-F1
#
_entry.id   AF-A0A0C3IMB4-F1
#
_cell.length_a   1.000
_cell.length_b   1.000
_cell.length_c   1.000
_cell.angle_alpha   90.00
_cell.angle_beta   90.00
_cell.angle_gamma   90.00
#
_symmetry.space_group_name_H-M   'P 1'
#
loop_
_entity.id
_entity.type
_entity.pdbx_description
1 polymer ?
#
loop_
_entity_poly.entity_id
_entity_poly.type
_entity_poly.pdbx_seq_one_letter_code
_entity_poly.pdbx_strand_id
1 'polypeptide(L)'
;MQSQAAPTPDPSESPANSEGLQSTTKELIKQCPRFRILVIGKSGVGKSSLINRVFGVDVASVANDQAGQADIEKEITSPQNERFILHDSRGFEPAEGSNTNKVKSFIETRKRMPHIKDQLHAVWLCFQVPIIEYGQRLLEDGAEEYLSGENAILGNTPTIVVFTKYDTLLTHMRAKSISDPEAEARRYLEENCIKPIQAFTGDKNIMHVAVSSKPKYERGHEQLTDLTYNKVSESFTSQPNTLSPVPFAAAGAQRMVPRVKIESSINVGKQRYWKALAASPNFQSYTMLDCLRVIHTDIVSVWNFYDPSEYLYSVEFRDLMMNMVGNVDAPAASAHPSTHLTSGNPCSG
;
A
#
# COMPACT_ATOMS: atom_id res chain seq x y z
N MET A 1 -72.09 -8.34 30.09
CA MET A 1 -70.66 -8.55 30.41
C MET A 1 -70.16 -9.75 29.61
N GLN A 2 -69.48 -9.50 28.50
CA GLN A 2 -68.61 -10.48 27.84
C GLN A 2 -67.35 -9.73 27.44
N SER A 3 -66.23 -10.12 28.04
CA SER A 3 -64.89 -9.58 27.82
C SER A 3 -64.30 -10.29 26.60
N GLN A 4 -63.87 -9.53 25.59
CA GLN A 4 -63.04 -10.03 24.50
C GLN A 4 -61.58 -10.07 24.99
N ALA A 5 -60.95 -11.23 24.87
CA ALA A 5 -59.52 -11.41 25.09
C ALA A 5 -58.75 -11.03 23.82
N ALA A 6 -57.66 -10.27 23.98
CA ALA A 6 -56.74 -9.92 22.90
C ALA A 6 -55.94 -11.14 22.43
N PRO A 7 -55.58 -11.24 21.14
CA PRO A 7 -54.81 -12.37 20.63
C PRO A 7 -53.36 -12.33 21.14
N THR A 8 -52.87 -13.46 21.64
CA THR A 8 -51.47 -13.68 22.00
C THR A 8 -50.58 -13.70 20.75
N PRO A 9 -49.44 -12.98 20.74
CA PRO A 9 -48.53 -13.03 19.61
C PRO A 9 -47.81 -14.39 19.54
N ASP A 10 -47.67 -14.88 18.31
CA ASP A 10 -47.06 -16.15 17.93
C ASP A 10 -45.54 -16.12 18.21
N PRO A 11 -44.92 -17.14 18.85
CA PRO A 11 -43.50 -17.07 19.25
C PRO A 11 -42.51 -17.36 18.11
N SER A 12 -42.96 -17.51 16.86
CA SER A 12 -42.12 -17.96 15.73
C SER A 12 -41.69 -16.87 14.73
N GLU A 13 -41.95 -15.59 15.00
CA GLU A 13 -41.30 -14.51 14.24
C GLU A 13 -40.04 -14.03 14.96
N SER A 14 -38.96 -14.79 14.83
CA SER A 14 -37.62 -14.26 15.05
C SER A 14 -37.39 -13.11 14.07
N PRO A 15 -37.05 -11.88 14.53
CA PRO A 15 -36.82 -10.76 13.61
C PRO A 15 -35.63 -11.11 12.72
N ALA A 16 -35.86 -11.10 11.41
CA ALA A 16 -34.93 -11.51 10.36
C ALA A 16 -33.71 -10.58 10.18
N ASN A 17 -33.31 -9.80 11.19
CA ASN A 17 -32.15 -8.91 11.14
C ASN A 17 -31.40 -8.93 12.49
N SER A 18 -30.55 -9.94 12.71
CA SER A 18 -29.59 -9.95 13.84
C SER A 18 -28.13 -9.83 13.41
N GLU A 19 -27.84 -9.70 12.11
CA GLU A 19 -26.49 -9.36 11.68
C GLU A 19 -26.23 -7.87 11.89
N GLY A 20 -25.51 -7.53 12.96
CA GLY A 20 -25.11 -6.15 13.25
C GLY A 20 -24.33 -5.50 12.10
N LEU A 21 -24.18 -4.16 12.13
CA LEU A 21 -23.49 -3.39 11.10
C LEU A 21 -22.09 -3.96 10.82
N GLN A 22 -21.93 -4.60 9.66
CA GLN A 22 -20.68 -5.28 9.29
C GLN A 22 -19.67 -4.30 8.68
N SER A 23 -18.43 -4.43 9.12
CA SER A 23 -17.27 -3.72 8.57
C SER A 23 -17.08 -4.03 7.09
N THR A 24 -16.92 -2.98 6.27
CA THR A 24 -16.69 -3.13 4.83
C THR A 24 -15.32 -3.76 4.57
N THR A 25 -14.33 -3.40 5.39
CA THR A 25 -12.97 -3.90 5.25
C THR A 25 -12.87 -5.40 5.54
N LYS A 26 -13.67 -5.95 6.47
CA LYS A 26 -13.71 -7.41 6.72
C LYS A 26 -13.98 -8.23 5.47
N GLU A 27 -14.94 -7.81 4.65
CA GLU A 27 -15.28 -8.53 3.41
C GLU A 27 -14.16 -8.41 2.36
N LEU A 28 -13.58 -7.22 2.21
CA LEU A 28 -12.43 -7.02 1.30
C LEU A 28 -11.23 -7.87 1.73
N ILE A 29 -10.94 -7.93 3.03
CA ILE A 29 -9.88 -8.73 3.62
C ILE A 29 -10.12 -10.23 3.38
N LYS A 30 -11.37 -10.69 3.50
CA LYS A 30 -11.73 -12.09 3.24
C LYS A 30 -11.43 -12.50 1.80
N GLN A 31 -11.68 -11.59 0.85
CA GLN A 31 -11.44 -11.83 -0.58
C GLN A 31 -9.96 -11.74 -0.96
N CYS A 32 -9.25 -10.72 -0.47
CA CYS A 32 -7.81 -10.54 -0.67
C CYS A 32 -7.14 -10.11 0.64
N PRO A 33 -6.65 -11.05 1.46
CA PRO A 33 -6.08 -10.73 2.76
C PRO A 33 -4.69 -10.07 2.66
N ARG A 34 -3.97 -10.31 1.55
CA ARG A 34 -2.58 -9.88 1.35
C ARG A 34 -2.34 -9.38 -0.08
N PHE A 35 -1.64 -8.27 -0.17
CA PHE A 35 -1.09 -7.77 -1.43
C PHE A 35 0.18 -8.54 -1.78
N ARG A 36 0.23 -9.06 -3.00
CA ARG A 36 1.27 -10.00 -3.47
C ARG A 36 2.03 -9.36 -4.61
N ILE A 37 3.33 -9.14 -4.41
CA ILE A 37 4.19 -8.56 -5.43
C ILE A 37 5.37 -9.46 -5.76
N LEU A 38 5.90 -9.29 -6.96
CA LEU A 38 7.17 -9.86 -7.39
C LEU A 38 8.15 -8.71 -7.60
N VAL A 39 9.34 -8.83 -7.01
CA VAL A 39 10.45 -7.90 -7.26
C VAL A 39 11.52 -8.63 -8.06
N ILE A 40 11.92 -8.04 -9.18
CA ILE A 40 12.88 -8.60 -10.13
C ILE A 40 14.05 -7.64 -10.22
N GLY A 41 15.28 -8.16 -10.21
CA GLY A 41 16.47 -7.35 -10.49
C GLY A 41 17.74 -8.07 -10.02
N LYS A 42 18.89 -7.70 -10.58
CA LYS A 42 20.16 -8.36 -10.26
C LYS A 42 20.57 -8.26 -8.78
N SER A 43 21.52 -9.08 -8.36
CA SER A 43 22.11 -8.96 -7.04
C SER A 43 22.72 -7.56 -6.84
N GLY A 44 22.62 -7.03 -5.62
CA GLY A 44 23.18 -5.72 -5.26
C GLY A 44 22.46 -4.49 -5.84
N VAL A 45 21.39 -4.65 -6.63
CA VAL A 45 20.62 -3.52 -7.21
C VAL A 45 19.88 -2.70 -6.15
N GLY A 46 19.63 -3.26 -4.96
CA GLY A 46 18.97 -2.59 -3.84
C GLY A 46 17.53 -3.00 -3.56
N LYS A 47 17.09 -4.18 -4.03
CA LYS A 47 15.73 -4.73 -3.82
C LYS A 47 15.34 -4.75 -2.35
N SER A 48 16.13 -5.41 -1.49
CA SER A 48 15.82 -5.56 -0.06
C SER A 48 15.71 -4.22 0.66
N SER A 49 16.63 -3.29 0.38
CA SER A 49 16.58 -1.94 0.95
C SER A 49 15.33 -1.17 0.52
N LEU A 50 14.91 -1.31 -0.73
CA LEU A 50 13.67 -0.72 -1.24
C LEU A 50 12.44 -1.31 -0.54
N ILE A 51 12.36 -2.64 -0.45
CA ILE A 51 11.22 -3.33 0.17
C ILE A 51 11.10 -2.94 1.64
N ASN A 52 12.20 -2.95 2.39
CA ASN A 52 12.20 -2.54 3.79
C ASN A 52 11.69 -1.11 3.95
N ARG A 53 12.10 -0.20 3.05
CA ARG A 53 11.73 1.21 3.10
C ARG A 53 10.30 1.49 2.66
N VAL A 54 9.68 0.66 1.82
CA VAL A 54 8.30 0.88 1.34
C VAL A 54 7.26 0.16 2.22
N PHE A 55 7.54 -1.11 2.56
CA PHE A 55 6.61 -1.96 3.29
C PHE A 55 6.84 -1.97 4.80
N GLY A 56 7.90 -1.33 5.30
CA GLY A 56 8.18 -1.24 6.74
C GLY A 56 8.39 -2.62 7.37
N VAL A 57 9.11 -3.49 6.66
CA VAL A 57 9.44 -4.87 7.07
C VAL A 57 10.96 -5.02 7.08
N ASP A 58 11.50 -5.94 7.87
CA ASP A 58 12.91 -6.31 7.79
C ASP A 58 13.08 -7.60 6.99
N VAL A 59 12.99 -7.49 5.66
CA VAL A 59 13.10 -8.64 4.74
C VAL A 59 14.46 -9.32 4.84
N ALA A 60 15.53 -8.57 5.14
CA ALA A 60 16.87 -9.14 5.27
C ALA A 60 16.98 -10.08 6.48
N SER A 61 16.19 -9.86 7.54
CA SER A 61 16.11 -10.76 8.68
C SER A 61 15.21 -11.99 8.46
N VAL A 62 14.22 -11.85 7.56
CA VAL A 62 13.19 -12.87 7.31
C VAL A 62 13.62 -13.85 6.22
N ALA A 63 14.30 -13.35 5.19
CA ALA A 63 14.89 -14.18 4.16
C ALA A 63 16.20 -14.77 4.71
N ASN A 64 16.15 -15.97 5.29
CA ASN A 64 17.33 -16.80 5.59
C ASN A 64 18.14 -17.18 4.33
N ASP A 65 17.84 -16.59 3.18
CA ASP A 65 18.44 -16.91 1.90
C ASP A 65 19.71 -16.07 1.76
N GLN A 66 20.86 -16.75 1.79
CA GLN A 66 22.15 -16.13 1.45
C GLN A 66 22.05 -15.41 0.11
N ALA A 67 22.79 -14.32 -0.06
CA ALA A 67 22.83 -13.57 -1.32
C ALA A 67 23.02 -14.53 -2.51
N GLY A 68 22.07 -14.51 -3.46
CA GLY A 68 22.07 -15.39 -4.63
C GLY A 68 21.25 -16.69 -4.49
N GLN A 69 20.64 -16.97 -3.34
CA GLN A 69 19.84 -18.20 -3.14
C GLN A 69 18.31 -18.02 -3.22
N ALA A 70 17.79 -16.82 -3.48
CA ALA A 70 16.34 -16.55 -3.51
C ALA A 70 15.56 -17.54 -4.41
N ASP A 71 14.44 -18.05 -3.91
CA ASP A 71 13.51 -18.88 -4.67
C ASP A 71 12.25 -18.06 -4.95
N ILE A 72 11.92 -17.87 -6.23
CA ILE A 72 10.78 -17.07 -6.65
C ILE A 72 9.44 -17.67 -6.18
N GLU A 73 9.36 -18.98 -5.99
CA GLU A 73 8.13 -19.63 -5.52
C GLU A 73 7.90 -19.44 -4.01
N LYS A 74 8.97 -19.16 -3.25
CA LYS A 74 8.92 -18.96 -1.81
C LYS A 74 8.26 -17.62 -1.48
N GLU A 75 7.23 -17.68 -0.65
CA GLU A 75 6.58 -16.49 -0.11
C GLU A 75 7.41 -15.90 1.04
N ILE A 76 7.81 -14.64 0.90
CA ILE A 76 8.42 -13.88 1.97
C ILE A 76 7.33 -13.04 2.64
N THR A 77 7.10 -13.30 3.93
CA THR A 77 6.05 -12.66 4.73
C THR A 77 6.63 -12.19 6.06
N SER A 78 6.07 -11.15 6.65
CA SER A 78 6.60 -10.54 7.87
C SER A 78 5.49 -10.41 8.91
N PRO A 79 5.72 -10.84 10.17
CA PRO A 79 4.77 -10.61 11.26
C PRO A 79 4.47 -9.12 11.50
N GLN A 80 5.42 -8.24 11.15
CA GLN A 80 5.23 -6.80 11.26
C GLN A 80 4.24 -6.26 10.21
N ASN A 81 3.99 -7.00 9.12
CA ASN A 81 3.08 -6.61 8.05
C ASN A 81 2.41 -7.84 7.42
N GLU A 82 1.33 -8.29 8.05
CA GLU A 82 0.58 -9.47 7.62
C GLU A 82 -0.24 -9.25 6.34
N ARG A 83 -0.26 -8.02 5.79
CA ARG A 83 -1.01 -7.65 4.57
C ARG A 83 -0.17 -7.75 3.31
N PHE A 84 1.04 -8.29 3.40
CA PHE A 84 2.02 -8.27 2.33
C PHE A 84 2.64 -9.64 2.09
N ILE A 85 2.81 -10.01 0.82
CA ILE A 85 3.62 -11.14 0.37
C ILE A 85 4.58 -10.63 -0.70
N LEU A 86 5.86 -10.90 -0.48
CA LEU A 86 6.92 -10.66 -1.44
C LEU A 86 7.36 -11.97 -2.07
N HIS A 87 7.52 -11.93 -3.39
CA HIS A 87 8.38 -12.85 -4.12
C HIS A 87 9.62 -12.09 -4.59
N ASP A 88 10.80 -12.64 -4.33
CA ASP A 88 12.08 -12.07 -4.79
C ASP A 88 12.68 -12.99 -5.85
N SER A 89 12.99 -12.44 -7.02
CA SER A 89 13.73 -13.20 -8.03
C SER A 89 15.24 -13.04 -7.85
N ARG A 90 16.01 -14.05 -8.27
CA ARG A 90 17.48 -13.94 -8.38
C ARG A 90 17.95 -12.93 -9.45
N GLY A 91 17.06 -12.12 -10.02
CA GLY A 91 17.36 -11.25 -11.17
C GLY A 91 17.32 -12.01 -12.48
N PHE A 92 18.20 -11.68 -13.42
CA PHE A 92 18.37 -12.43 -14.69
C PHE A 92 19.79 -13.01 -14.81
N GLU A 93 20.41 -13.32 -13.66
CA GLU A 93 21.79 -13.80 -13.64
C GLU A 93 21.90 -15.17 -14.34
N PRO A 94 22.94 -15.38 -15.18
CA PRO A 94 23.06 -16.56 -16.06
C PRO A 94 23.42 -17.88 -15.36
N ALA A 95 23.30 -17.98 -14.03
CA ALA A 95 23.61 -19.22 -13.31
C ALA A 95 22.43 -20.20 -13.37
N GLU A 96 22.63 -21.30 -14.11
CA GLU A 96 21.79 -22.52 -14.20
C GLU A 96 20.37 -22.35 -14.79
N GLY A 97 20.31 -22.39 -16.13
CA GLY A 97 19.07 -22.32 -16.92
C GLY A 97 18.56 -20.89 -17.06
N SER A 98 17.84 -20.58 -18.15
CA SER A 98 17.28 -19.24 -18.38
C SER A 98 16.38 -18.84 -17.21
N ASN A 99 16.91 -18.05 -16.27
CA ASN A 99 16.16 -17.51 -15.13
C ASN A 99 14.98 -16.66 -15.64
N THR A 100 15.12 -16.08 -16.83
CA THR A 100 14.06 -15.44 -17.61
C THR A 100 12.83 -16.34 -17.79
N ASN A 101 13.01 -17.62 -18.12
CA ASN A 101 11.90 -18.56 -18.26
C ASN A 101 11.22 -18.90 -16.93
N LYS A 102 11.99 -19.03 -15.84
CA LYS A 102 11.43 -19.23 -14.49
C LYS A 102 10.54 -18.05 -14.09
N VAL A 103 11.03 -16.83 -14.29
CA VAL A 103 10.26 -15.59 -14.03
C VAL A 103 8.99 -15.54 -14.89
N LYS A 104 9.11 -15.77 -16.21
CA LYS A 104 7.95 -15.79 -17.13
C LYS A 104 6.91 -16.84 -16.70
N SER A 105 7.36 -18.06 -16.37
CA SER A 105 6.50 -19.15 -15.92
C SER A 105 5.80 -18.81 -14.60
N PHE A 106 6.52 -18.27 -13.62
CA PHE A 106 5.94 -17.87 -12.33
C PHE A 106 4.79 -16.88 -12.52
N ILE A 107 5.02 -15.84 -13.31
CA ILE A 107 4.04 -14.78 -13.55
C ILE A 107 2.80 -15.36 -14.25
N GLU A 108 3.00 -16.17 -15.30
CA GLU A 108 1.91 -16.81 -16.03
C GLU A 108 1.10 -17.78 -15.15
N THR A 109 1.76 -18.55 -14.29
CA THR A 109 1.10 -19.43 -13.31
C THR A 109 0.27 -18.62 -12.33
N ARG A 110 0.86 -17.60 -11.68
CA ARG A 110 0.15 -16.77 -10.70
C ARG A 110 -1.03 -16.02 -11.32
N LYS A 111 -0.88 -15.53 -12.55
CA LYS A 111 -1.95 -14.86 -13.29
C LYS A 111 -3.17 -15.76 -13.53
N ARG A 112 -2.96 -17.06 -13.74
CA ARG A 112 -4.05 -18.04 -13.99
C ARG A 112 -4.67 -18.61 -12.72
N MET A 113 -4.21 -18.18 -11.53
CA MET A 113 -4.79 -18.67 -10.28
C MET A 113 -6.28 -18.28 -10.19
N PRO A 114 -7.16 -19.22 -9.80
CA PRO A 114 -8.60 -19.00 -9.83
C PRO A 114 -9.06 -17.99 -8.77
N HIS A 115 -8.34 -17.89 -7.65
CA HIS A 115 -8.68 -16.99 -6.56
C HIS A 115 -7.75 -15.77 -6.56
N ILE A 116 -8.35 -14.58 -6.42
CA ILE A 116 -7.64 -13.30 -6.48
C ILE A 116 -6.50 -13.21 -5.46
N LYS A 117 -6.70 -13.72 -4.24
CA LYS A 117 -5.68 -13.77 -3.17
C LYS A 117 -4.40 -14.54 -3.56
N ASP A 118 -4.50 -15.44 -4.53
CA ASP A 118 -3.39 -16.28 -4.98
C ASP A 118 -2.72 -15.71 -6.26
N GLN A 119 -3.35 -14.72 -6.89
CA GLN A 119 -2.83 -14.04 -8.06
C GLN A 119 -1.69 -13.07 -7.72
N LEU A 120 -0.84 -12.82 -8.72
CA LEU A 120 0.19 -11.79 -8.65
C LEU A 120 -0.44 -10.42 -8.93
N HIS A 121 -0.28 -9.47 -8.00
CA HIS A 121 -0.97 -8.19 -8.06
C HIS A 121 -0.12 -7.07 -8.67
N ALA A 122 1.21 -7.12 -8.52
CA ALA A 122 2.13 -6.18 -9.14
C ALA A 122 3.53 -6.77 -9.33
N VAL A 123 4.28 -6.20 -10.26
CA VAL A 123 5.70 -6.49 -10.50
C VAL A 123 6.52 -5.21 -10.45
N TRP A 124 7.61 -5.25 -9.70
CA TRP A 124 8.64 -4.21 -9.73
C TRP A 124 9.89 -4.76 -10.42
N LEU A 125 10.25 -4.14 -11.55
CA LEU A 125 11.43 -4.48 -12.33
C LEU A 125 12.54 -3.47 -12.02
N CYS A 126 13.48 -3.86 -11.16
CA CYS A 126 14.50 -2.98 -10.61
C CYS A 126 15.78 -2.95 -11.46
N PHE A 127 16.21 -1.75 -11.84
CA PHE A 127 17.51 -1.49 -12.47
C PHE A 127 18.29 -0.46 -11.65
N GLN A 128 19.58 -0.70 -11.43
CA GLN A 128 20.45 0.32 -10.87
C GLN A 128 20.67 1.37 -11.94
N VAL A 129 20.51 2.65 -11.60
CA VAL A 129 20.91 3.75 -12.47
C VAL A 129 22.41 3.63 -12.74
N PRO A 130 22.84 3.35 -13.99
CA PRO A 130 24.24 3.17 -14.29
C PRO A 130 24.97 4.52 -14.29
N ILE A 131 26.22 4.51 -13.85
CA ILE A 131 27.17 5.58 -14.17
C ILE A 131 28.05 5.08 -15.32
N ILE A 132 27.68 5.44 -16.54
CA ILE A 132 28.31 4.95 -17.77
C ILE A 132 29.81 5.28 -17.81
N GLU A 133 30.25 6.41 -17.26
CA GLU A 133 31.69 6.74 -17.20
C GLU A 133 32.50 5.75 -16.35
N TYR A 134 31.84 5.01 -15.46
CA TYR A 134 32.46 3.94 -14.67
C TYR A 134 32.31 2.56 -15.33
N GLY A 135 31.90 2.50 -16.61
CA GLY A 135 31.69 1.26 -17.34
C GLY A 135 30.46 0.46 -16.90
N GLN A 136 29.55 1.06 -16.13
CA GLN A 136 28.32 0.40 -15.70
C GLN A 136 27.32 0.31 -16.86
N ARG A 137 26.61 -0.80 -16.93
CA ARG A 137 25.55 -1.05 -17.93
C ARG A 137 24.19 -1.11 -17.25
N LEU A 138 23.17 -0.61 -17.94
CA LEU A 138 21.77 -0.71 -17.50
C LEU A 138 21.25 -2.13 -17.65
N LEU A 139 21.40 -2.68 -18.87
CA LEU A 139 20.89 -3.98 -19.26
C LEU A 139 22.05 -4.97 -19.39
N GLU A 140 21.74 -6.21 -19.01
CA GLU A 140 22.58 -7.40 -19.18
C GLU A 140 21.74 -8.39 -20.00
N ASP A 141 22.38 -9.36 -20.66
CA ASP A 141 21.76 -10.24 -21.67
C ASP A 141 20.41 -10.85 -21.24
N GLY A 142 20.28 -11.29 -19.98
CA GLY A 142 19.03 -11.86 -19.46
C GLY A 142 17.90 -10.84 -19.24
N ALA A 143 18.23 -9.59 -18.91
CA ALA A 143 17.23 -8.52 -18.84
C ALA A 143 16.76 -8.12 -20.25
N GLU A 144 17.66 -8.14 -21.24
CA GLU A 144 17.32 -7.92 -22.65
C GLU A 144 16.42 -9.04 -23.18
N GLU A 145 16.70 -10.31 -22.87
CA GLU A 145 15.84 -11.46 -23.20
C GLU A 145 14.45 -11.35 -22.57
N TYR A 146 14.37 -10.78 -21.36
CA TYR A 146 13.10 -10.54 -20.69
C TYR A 146 12.29 -9.42 -21.35
N LEU A 147 12.96 -8.33 -21.72
CA LEU A 147 12.36 -7.14 -22.33
C LEU A 147 12.03 -7.29 -23.82
N SER A 148 12.68 -8.21 -24.53
CA SER A 148 12.52 -8.41 -25.99
C SER A 148 11.46 -9.43 -26.39
N GLY A 149 10.91 -10.21 -25.45
CA GLY A 149 9.87 -11.20 -25.77
C GLY A 149 8.58 -10.55 -26.31
N GLU A 150 7.86 -11.22 -27.23
CA GLU A 150 6.64 -10.67 -27.88
C GLU A 150 5.49 -10.28 -26.91
N ASN A 151 5.57 -10.72 -25.65
CA ASN A 151 4.67 -10.33 -24.54
C ASN A 151 5.33 -9.41 -23.50
N ALA A 152 6.50 -8.85 -23.78
CA ALA A 152 7.21 -7.93 -22.91
C ALA A 152 6.46 -6.60 -22.87
N ILE A 153 5.50 -6.52 -21.96
CA ILE A 153 5.64 -6.12 -20.55
C ILE A 153 4.41 -6.75 -19.88
N LEU A 154 4.56 -8.00 -19.42
CA LEU A 154 3.68 -8.68 -18.43
C LEU A 154 2.16 -8.72 -18.64
N GLY A 155 1.69 -8.66 -19.88
CA GLY A 155 0.26 -8.76 -20.16
C GLY A 155 -0.55 -7.71 -19.36
N ASN A 156 -1.48 -8.17 -18.51
CA ASN A 156 -2.34 -7.30 -17.69
C ASN A 156 -1.84 -7.12 -16.25
N THR A 157 -0.67 -7.67 -15.88
CA THR A 157 -0.18 -7.50 -14.50
C THR A 157 0.54 -6.15 -14.37
N PRO A 158 0.12 -5.28 -13.43
CA PRO A 158 0.77 -3.99 -13.17
C PRO A 158 2.28 -4.12 -13.03
N THR A 159 3.03 -3.52 -13.96
CA THR A 159 4.50 -3.60 -13.97
C THR A 159 5.11 -2.22 -13.94
N ILE A 160 6.04 -2.02 -13.02
CA ILE A 160 6.72 -0.73 -12.83
C ILE A 160 8.22 -0.96 -12.92
N VAL A 161 8.88 -0.20 -13.78
CA VAL A 161 10.34 -0.12 -13.88
C VAL A 161 10.86 0.78 -12.76
N VAL A 162 11.68 0.25 -11.89
CA VAL A 162 12.18 0.97 -10.71
C VAL A 162 13.68 1.21 -10.86
N PHE A 163 14.06 2.46 -11.06
CA PHE A 163 15.45 2.87 -11.15
C PHE A 163 16.02 3.15 -9.76
N THR A 164 16.82 2.23 -9.24
CA THR A 164 17.37 2.29 -7.88
C THR A 164 18.72 3.02 -7.83
N LYS A 165 19.15 3.36 -6.60
CA LYS A 165 20.40 4.09 -6.32
C LYS A 165 20.47 5.47 -6.99
N TYR A 166 19.33 6.14 -7.15
CA TYR A 166 19.26 7.47 -7.74
C TYR A 166 20.10 8.52 -6.97
N ASP A 167 20.34 8.30 -5.67
CA ASP A 167 21.28 9.10 -4.86
C ASP A 167 22.73 9.03 -5.36
N THR A 168 23.15 7.89 -5.91
CA THR A 168 24.49 7.72 -6.48
C THR A 168 24.63 8.58 -7.74
N LEU A 169 23.60 8.63 -8.58
CA LEU A 169 23.55 9.52 -9.74
C LEU A 169 23.61 10.99 -9.32
N LEU A 170 22.80 11.39 -8.33
CA LEU A 170 22.81 12.77 -7.84
C LEU A 170 24.15 13.17 -7.23
N THR A 171 24.80 12.26 -6.51
CA THR A 171 26.15 12.48 -5.96
C THR A 171 27.16 12.66 -7.08
N HIS A 172 27.08 11.86 -8.14
CA HIS A 172 27.91 12.00 -9.33
C HIS A 172 27.72 13.34 -10.04
N MET A 173 26.47 13.78 -10.22
CA MET A 173 26.18 15.09 -10.83
C MET A 173 26.70 16.25 -10.00
N ARG A 174 26.61 16.16 -8.67
CA ARG A 174 27.18 17.16 -7.75
C ARG A 174 28.71 17.20 -7.81
N ALA A 175 29.37 16.05 -7.93
CA ALA A 175 30.82 15.99 -8.04
C ALA A 175 31.36 16.64 -9.32
N LYS A 176 30.53 16.74 -10.36
CA LYS A 176 30.84 17.45 -11.61
C LYS A 176 30.57 18.96 -11.56
N SER A 177 30.20 19.50 -10.41
CA SER A 177 29.86 20.94 -10.24
C SER A 177 28.77 21.43 -11.20
N ILE A 178 27.79 20.57 -11.51
CA ILE A 178 26.63 20.95 -12.32
C ILE A 178 25.75 21.93 -11.55
N SER A 179 25.30 23.01 -12.21
CA SER A 179 24.47 24.08 -11.62
C SER A 179 23.15 23.57 -11.05
N ASP A 180 22.46 22.69 -11.78
CA ASP A 180 21.26 21.97 -11.32
C ASP A 180 21.46 20.45 -11.45
N PRO A 181 21.98 19.80 -10.39
CA PRO A 181 22.21 18.35 -10.40
C PRO A 181 20.92 17.52 -10.56
N GLU A 182 19.76 18.05 -10.16
CA GLU A 182 18.49 17.32 -10.23
C GLU A 182 17.90 17.35 -11.64
N ALA A 183 17.95 18.50 -12.32
CA ALA A 183 17.57 18.58 -13.73
C ALA A 183 18.49 17.71 -14.60
N GLU A 184 19.81 17.75 -14.36
CA GLU A 184 20.74 16.92 -15.13
C GLU A 184 20.58 15.43 -14.83
N ALA A 185 20.35 15.03 -13.57
CA ALA A 185 20.06 13.64 -13.25
C ALA A 185 18.77 13.13 -13.91
N ARG A 186 17.72 13.97 -14.00
CA ARG A 186 16.50 13.63 -14.75
C ARG A 186 16.78 13.44 -16.24
N ARG A 187 17.53 14.35 -16.86
CA ARG A 187 17.94 14.22 -18.27
C ARG A 187 18.79 12.97 -18.49
N TYR A 188 19.71 12.68 -17.58
CA TYR A 188 20.53 11.48 -17.62
C TYR A 188 19.70 10.21 -17.56
N LEU A 189 18.73 10.14 -16.64
CA LEU A 189 17.81 9.02 -16.51
C LEU A 189 17.01 8.79 -17.78
N GLU A 190 16.51 9.87 -18.39
CA GLU A 190 15.77 9.82 -19.65
C GLU A 190 16.61 9.21 -20.79
N GLU A 191 17.79 9.78 -21.04
CA GLU A 191 18.62 9.38 -22.18
C GLU A 191 19.30 8.01 -21.99
N ASN A 192 19.71 7.68 -20.76
CA ASN A 192 20.57 6.52 -20.50
C ASN A 192 19.82 5.35 -19.86
N CYS A 193 18.57 5.53 -19.43
CA CYS A 193 17.79 4.48 -18.79
C CYS A 193 16.44 4.26 -19.47
N ILE A 194 15.61 5.30 -19.57
CA ILE A 194 14.23 5.18 -20.05
C ILE A 194 14.19 4.91 -21.55
N LYS A 195 14.82 5.77 -22.36
CA LYS A 195 14.84 5.59 -23.83
C LYS A 195 15.46 4.27 -24.28
N PRO A 196 16.58 3.77 -23.69
CA PRO A 196 17.07 2.44 -24.02
C PRO A 196 16.03 1.34 -23.79
N ILE A 197 15.37 1.31 -22.64
CA ILE A 197 14.33 0.31 -22.37
C ILE A 197 13.14 0.45 -23.32
N GLN A 198 12.72 1.69 -23.65
CA GLN A 198 11.66 1.94 -24.63
C GLN A 198 12.05 1.36 -26.01
N ALA A 199 13.26 1.63 -26.49
CA ALA A 199 13.76 1.10 -27.75
C ALA A 199 13.75 -0.44 -27.78
N PHE A 200 14.13 -1.10 -26.68
CA PHE A 200 14.08 -2.56 -26.56
C PHE A 200 12.66 -3.14 -26.50
N THR A 201 11.67 -2.35 -26.08
CA THR A 201 10.28 -2.79 -25.91
C THR A 201 9.36 -2.36 -27.07
N GLY A 202 9.94 -1.84 -28.16
CA GLY A 202 9.21 -1.35 -29.33
C GLY A 202 8.53 -0.01 -29.08
N ASP A 203 9.24 0.92 -28.43
CA ASP A 203 8.81 2.29 -28.10
C ASP A 203 7.55 2.38 -27.22
N LYS A 204 7.24 1.31 -26.48
CA LYS A 204 6.14 1.31 -25.51
C LYS A 204 6.47 2.25 -24.36
N ASN A 205 5.48 3.04 -23.94
CA ASN A 205 5.64 3.86 -22.75
C ASN A 205 5.79 2.96 -21.51
N ILE A 206 6.91 3.08 -20.81
CA ILE A 206 7.18 2.32 -19.59
C ILE A 206 6.73 3.11 -18.37
N MET A 207 5.95 2.47 -17.51
CA MET A 207 5.68 3.03 -16.19
C MET A 207 6.96 2.91 -15.37
N HIS A 208 7.49 4.03 -14.90
CA HIS A 208 8.77 4.02 -14.21
C HIS A 208 8.85 5.05 -13.08
N VAL A 209 9.81 4.83 -12.18
CA VAL A 209 10.12 5.75 -11.09
C VAL A 209 11.58 5.57 -10.65
N ALA A 210 12.23 6.66 -10.26
CA ALA A 210 13.56 6.62 -9.67
C ALA A 210 13.47 6.71 -8.14
N VAL A 211 14.19 5.82 -7.46
CA VAL A 211 14.15 5.66 -6.00
C VAL A 211 15.56 5.60 -5.43
N SER A 212 15.66 5.95 -4.15
CA SER A 212 16.89 5.80 -3.37
C SER A 212 16.56 5.35 -1.97
N SER A 213 17.31 4.39 -1.45
CA SER A 213 17.16 3.94 -0.06
C SER A 213 17.68 4.95 0.98
N LYS A 214 18.25 6.09 0.56
CA LYS A 214 18.75 7.11 1.49
C LYS A 214 17.59 7.99 1.98
N PRO A 215 17.52 8.31 3.29
CA PRO A 215 16.39 9.05 3.88
C PRO A 215 16.08 10.42 3.25
N LYS A 216 17.06 11.07 2.60
CA LYS A 216 16.87 12.39 1.96
C LYS A 216 16.08 12.35 0.65
N TYR A 217 15.66 11.17 0.18
CA TYR A 217 15.04 10.97 -1.13
C TYR A 217 13.70 10.23 -1.03
N GLU A 218 12.84 10.67 -0.12
CA GLU A 218 11.54 10.04 0.15
C GLU A 218 10.53 10.18 -0.99
N ARG A 219 10.61 11.28 -1.76
CA ARG A 219 9.73 11.56 -2.90
C ARG A 219 9.64 10.40 -3.90
N GLY A 220 10.74 9.71 -4.17
CA GLY A 220 10.73 8.57 -5.09
C GLY A 220 9.92 7.39 -4.55
N HIS A 221 9.92 7.15 -3.24
CA HIS A 221 9.10 6.12 -2.62
C HIS A 221 7.62 6.48 -2.65
N GLU A 222 7.27 7.74 -2.38
CA GLU A 222 5.89 8.23 -2.52
C GLU A 222 5.38 8.01 -3.95
N GLN A 223 6.17 8.39 -4.95
CA GLN A 223 5.86 8.18 -6.36
C GLN A 223 5.72 6.69 -6.69
N LEU A 224 6.58 5.81 -6.17
CA LEU A 224 6.47 4.36 -6.37
C LEU A 224 5.19 3.80 -5.74
N THR A 225 4.87 4.22 -4.51
CA THR A 225 3.65 3.80 -3.81
C THR A 225 2.40 4.24 -4.58
N ASP A 226 2.34 5.50 -4.99
CA ASP A 226 1.24 6.06 -5.76
C ASP A 226 1.08 5.36 -7.12
N LEU A 227 2.19 5.20 -7.84
CA LEU A 227 2.19 4.56 -9.16
C LEU A 227 1.73 3.10 -9.06
N THR A 228 2.20 2.37 -8.03
CA THR A 228 1.77 1.00 -7.76
C THR A 228 0.27 0.96 -7.46
N TYR A 229 -0.20 1.81 -6.53
CA TYR A 229 -1.61 1.84 -6.14
C TYR A 229 -2.52 2.17 -7.33
N ASN A 230 -2.16 3.17 -8.15
CA ASN A 230 -2.95 3.58 -9.31
C ASN A 230 -3.04 2.45 -10.35
N LYS A 231 -1.91 1.82 -10.70
CA LYS A 231 -1.90 0.74 -11.70
C LYS A 231 -2.63 -0.51 -11.24
N VAL A 232 -2.51 -0.84 -9.96
CA VAL A 232 -3.30 -1.91 -9.34
C VAL A 232 -4.78 -1.56 -9.37
N SER A 233 -5.15 -0.31 -9.06
CA SER A 233 -6.54 0.16 -9.12
C SER A 233 -7.11 0.05 -10.52
N GLU A 234 -6.37 0.50 -11.54
CA GLU A 234 -6.76 0.38 -12.95
C GLU A 234 -6.94 -1.08 -13.39
N SER A 235 -6.08 -1.99 -12.91
CA SER A 235 -6.07 -3.38 -13.38
C SER A 235 -7.07 -4.29 -12.66
N PHE A 236 -7.44 -3.95 -11.42
CA PHE A 236 -8.28 -4.79 -10.56
C PHE A 236 -9.61 -4.14 -10.17
N THR A 237 -9.98 -3.00 -10.77
CA THR A 237 -11.27 -2.34 -10.52
C THR A 237 -12.11 -2.34 -11.79
N SER A 238 -13.20 -3.10 -11.79
CA SER A 238 -14.06 -3.26 -12.97
C SER A 238 -14.97 -2.06 -13.25
N GLN A 239 -15.32 -1.26 -12.23
CA GLN A 239 -16.20 -0.09 -12.37
C GLN A 239 -15.72 1.09 -11.52
N PRO A 240 -15.78 2.33 -12.03
CA PRO A 240 -15.50 3.52 -11.23
C PRO A 240 -16.34 3.56 -9.95
N ASN A 241 -15.75 4.00 -8.84
CA ASN A 241 -16.39 4.10 -7.51
C ASN A 241 -16.80 2.76 -6.85
N THR A 242 -16.33 1.60 -7.36
CA THR A 242 -16.44 0.31 -6.67
C THR A 242 -15.20 0.02 -5.82
N LEU A 243 -15.39 -0.55 -4.63
CA LEU A 243 -14.25 -1.06 -3.84
C LEU A 243 -13.80 -2.39 -4.43
N SER A 244 -12.50 -2.47 -4.73
CA SER A 244 -11.85 -3.72 -5.11
C SER A 244 -10.98 -4.22 -3.96
N PRO A 245 -10.94 -5.53 -3.70
CA PRO A 245 -10.15 -6.10 -2.61
C PRO A 245 -8.64 -5.94 -2.84
N VAL A 246 -8.18 -5.87 -4.10
CA VAL A 246 -6.74 -5.78 -4.41
C VAL A 246 -6.16 -4.39 -4.12
N PRO A 247 -6.74 -3.27 -4.61
CA PRO A 247 -6.28 -1.93 -4.21
C PRO A 247 -6.38 -1.69 -2.70
N PHE A 248 -7.41 -2.23 -2.06
CA PHE A 248 -7.51 -2.20 -0.59
C PHE A 248 -6.32 -2.91 0.07
N ALA A 249 -6.01 -4.14 -0.37
CA ALA A 249 -4.85 -4.87 0.13
C ALA A 249 -3.55 -4.12 -0.14
N ALA A 250 -3.40 -3.50 -1.30
CA ALA A 250 -2.24 -2.67 -1.65
C ALA A 250 -2.06 -1.49 -0.68
N ALA A 251 -3.13 -0.76 -0.36
CA ALA A 251 -3.08 0.33 0.62
C ALA A 251 -2.74 -0.16 2.04
N GLY A 252 -3.25 -1.32 2.43
CA GLY A 252 -2.95 -1.96 3.72
C GLY A 252 -1.50 -2.43 3.83
N ALA A 253 -0.91 -2.89 2.73
CA ALA A 253 0.48 -3.35 2.69
C ALA A 253 1.51 -2.21 2.79
N GLN A 254 1.22 -1.03 2.24
CA GLN A 254 2.10 0.13 2.33
C GLN A 254 2.13 0.66 3.76
N ARG A 255 3.29 0.99 4.33
CA ARG A 255 3.38 1.47 5.74
C ARG A 255 3.98 2.86 5.91
N MET A 256 4.65 3.36 4.88
CA MET A 256 5.55 4.52 5.02
C MET A 256 4.99 5.78 4.37
N VAL A 257 3.99 5.63 3.49
CA VAL A 257 3.35 6.73 2.76
C VAL A 257 1.87 6.82 3.18
N PRO A 258 1.43 7.89 3.85
CA PRO A 258 0.08 7.99 4.39
C PRO A 258 -0.99 8.29 3.33
N ARG A 259 -0.64 8.87 2.18
CA ARG A 259 -1.62 9.38 1.20
C ARG A 259 -2.61 8.31 0.74
N VAL A 260 -2.10 7.17 0.27
CA VAL A 260 -2.94 6.05 -0.21
C VAL A 260 -3.84 5.46 0.89
N LYS A 261 -3.41 5.54 2.16
CA LYS A 261 -4.23 5.10 3.31
C LYS A 261 -5.40 6.04 3.54
N ILE A 262 -5.16 7.36 3.48
CA ILE A 262 -6.21 8.37 3.62
C ILE A 262 -7.25 8.20 2.50
N GLU A 263 -6.81 8.08 1.25
CA GLU A 263 -7.70 7.87 0.10
C GLU A 263 -8.51 6.57 0.25
N SER A 264 -7.87 5.47 0.67
CA SER A 264 -8.55 4.18 0.90
C SER A 264 -9.58 4.26 2.03
N SER A 265 -9.25 4.90 3.17
CA SER A 265 -10.19 5.13 4.27
C SER A 265 -11.41 5.95 3.83
N ILE A 266 -11.23 6.97 3.00
CA ILE A 266 -12.33 7.77 2.44
C ILE A 266 -13.21 6.91 1.52
N ASN A 267 -12.61 6.10 0.64
CA ASN A 267 -13.36 5.26 -0.30
C ASN A 267 -14.18 4.19 0.42
N VAL A 268 -13.60 3.55 1.45
CA VAL A 268 -14.30 2.62 2.34
C VAL A 268 -15.45 3.32 3.07
N GLY A 269 -15.18 4.52 3.60
CA GLY A 269 -16.17 5.38 4.24
C GLY A 269 -17.38 5.71 3.35
N LYS A 270 -17.13 6.16 2.12
CA LYS A 270 -18.18 6.59 1.18
C LYS A 270 -19.12 5.47 0.75
N GLN A 271 -18.62 4.24 0.65
CA GLN A 271 -19.35 3.13 0.01
C GLN A 271 -20.54 2.60 0.81
N ARG A 272 -20.44 2.56 2.14
CA ARG A 272 -21.54 2.08 2.99
C ARG A 272 -22.10 3.15 3.91
N TYR A 273 -21.26 3.97 4.54
CA TYR A 273 -21.71 4.88 5.60
C TYR A 273 -22.47 6.08 5.04
N TRP A 274 -21.98 6.72 3.97
CA TRP A 274 -22.64 7.89 3.39
C TRP A 274 -23.93 7.53 2.65
N LYS A 275 -24.01 6.33 2.07
CA LYS A 275 -25.26 5.80 1.52
C LYS A 275 -26.29 5.52 2.62
N ALA A 276 -25.88 5.02 3.78
CA ALA A 276 -26.76 4.82 4.92
C ALA A 276 -27.22 6.15 5.54
N LEU A 277 -26.33 7.13 5.66
CA LEU A 277 -26.62 8.49 6.16
C LEU A 277 -27.57 9.27 5.24
N ALA A 278 -27.49 9.07 3.92
CA ALA A 278 -28.34 9.74 2.94
C ALA A 278 -29.75 9.15 2.80
N ALA A 279 -30.03 7.97 3.38
CA ALA A 279 -31.23 7.19 3.06
C ALA A 279 -32.45 7.36 4.00
N SER A 280 -32.37 7.98 5.20
CA SER A 280 -33.58 8.40 5.93
C SER A 280 -33.36 9.14 7.26
N PRO A 281 -34.40 9.84 7.79
CA PRO A 281 -34.37 10.57 9.07
C PRO A 281 -34.39 9.67 10.32
N ASN A 282 -34.65 8.38 10.16
CA ASN A 282 -34.63 7.39 11.24
C ASN A 282 -33.60 6.31 10.90
N PHE A 283 -32.46 6.30 11.59
CA PHE A 283 -31.56 5.14 11.65
C PHE A 283 -32.32 3.98 12.30
N GLN A 284 -33.18 3.29 11.56
CA GLN A 284 -34.16 2.36 12.12
C GLN A 284 -33.57 1.05 12.65
N SER A 285 -32.23 0.90 12.70
CA SER A 285 -31.57 -0.33 13.15
C SER A 285 -30.21 -0.17 13.84
N TYR A 286 -29.57 1.01 13.82
CA TYR A 286 -28.21 1.21 14.35
C TYR A 286 -28.03 2.58 14.97
N THR A 287 -27.26 2.68 16.07
CA THR A 287 -26.94 3.98 16.70
C THR A 287 -25.77 4.68 16.00
N MET A 288 -25.63 5.99 16.20
CA MET A 288 -24.43 6.73 15.75
C MET A 288 -23.14 6.13 16.34
N LEU A 289 -23.21 5.63 17.58
CA LEU A 289 -22.10 4.95 18.23
C LEU A 289 -21.73 3.64 17.52
N ASP A 290 -22.71 2.88 17.05
CA ASP A 290 -22.47 1.69 16.24
C ASP A 290 -21.79 2.06 14.92
N CYS A 291 -22.26 3.12 14.24
CA CYS A 291 -21.63 3.61 13.02
C CYS A 291 -20.17 4.02 13.25
N LEU A 292 -19.90 4.82 14.28
CA LEU A 292 -18.54 5.28 14.57
C LEU A 292 -17.61 4.12 14.94
N ARG A 293 -18.10 3.10 15.66
CA ARG A 293 -17.31 1.89 15.98
C ARG A 293 -16.88 1.13 14.73
N VAL A 294 -17.77 1.00 13.74
CA VAL A 294 -17.43 0.32 12.49
C VAL A 294 -16.51 1.18 11.63
N ILE A 295 -16.70 2.51 11.58
CA ILE A 295 -15.77 3.44 10.92
C ILE A 295 -14.37 3.33 11.52
N HIS A 296 -14.27 3.36 12.85
CA HIS A 296 -13.02 3.16 13.56
C HIS A 296 -12.36 1.82 13.16
N THR A 297 -13.13 0.74 13.17
CA THR A 297 -12.65 -0.60 12.77
C THR A 297 -12.12 -0.61 11.34
N ASP A 298 -12.83 0.03 10.41
CA ASP A 298 -12.42 0.15 9.01
C ASP A 298 -11.15 1.00 8.84
N ILE A 299 -11.02 2.11 9.57
CA ILE A 299 -9.81 2.95 9.58
C ILE A 299 -8.61 2.14 10.09
N VAL A 300 -8.69 1.54 11.27
CA VAL A 300 -7.57 0.76 11.82
C VAL A 300 -7.17 -0.37 10.86
N SER A 301 -8.14 -1.00 10.20
CA SER A 301 -7.89 -2.07 9.22
C SER A 301 -7.19 -1.58 7.95
N VAL A 302 -7.56 -0.41 7.41
CA VAL A 302 -6.87 0.22 6.27
C VAL A 302 -5.43 0.60 6.65
N TRP A 303 -5.26 1.15 7.84
CA TRP A 303 -3.97 1.64 8.29
C TRP A 303 -3.00 0.53 8.63
N ASN A 304 -3.50 -0.63 9.10
CA ASN A 304 -2.72 -1.84 9.32
C ASN A 304 -1.44 -1.54 10.15
N PHE A 305 -1.62 -0.80 11.25
CA PHE A 305 -0.55 -0.56 12.19
C PHE A 305 -0.16 -1.87 12.88
N TYR A 306 1.14 -2.01 13.18
CA TYR A 306 1.61 -3.15 13.97
C TYR A 306 1.22 -2.91 15.43
N ASP A 307 0.16 -3.57 15.86
CA ASP A 307 -0.45 -3.43 17.19
C ASP A 307 -0.67 -4.81 17.82
N PRO A 308 0.40 -5.50 18.24
CA PRO A 308 0.30 -6.87 18.77
C PRO A 308 -0.46 -6.95 20.10
N SER A 309 -0.71 -5.81 20.75
CA SER A 309 -1.46 -5.71 22.01
C SER A 309 -2.90 -5.28 21.81
N GLU A 310 -3.33 -5.09 20.55
CA GLU A 310 -4.68 -4.66 20.16
C GLU A 310 -5.16 -3.36 20.84
N TYR A 311 -4.23 -2.45 21.20
CA TYR A 311 -4.55 -1.18 21.83
C TYR A 311 -5.47 -0.31 20.99
N LEU A 312 -5.31 -0.35 19.66
CA LEU A 312 -6.17 0.39 18.75
C LEU A 312 -7.61 -0.12 18.80
N TYR A 313 -7.84 -1.38 19.16
CA TYR A 313 -9.18 -1.94 19.30
C TYR A 313 -9.72 -1.91 20.73
N SER A 314 -8.94 -1.42 21.69
CA SER A 314 -9.35 -1.26 23.09
C SER A 314 -10.56 -0.34 23.26
N VAL A 315 -11.29 -0.53 24.37
CA VAL A 315 -12.44 0.32 24.69
C VAL A 315 -11.96 1.76 24.93
N GLU A 316 -10.85 1.91 25.64
CA GLU A 316 -10.26 3.18 26.02
C GLU A 316 -9.88 4.02 24.79
N PHE A 317 -9.20 3.40 23.81
CA PHE A 317 -8.81 4.12 22.59
C PHE A 317 -10.02 4.46 21.72
N ARG A 318 -11.00 3.56 21.61
CA ARG A 318 -12.24 3.83 20.88
C ARG A 318 -13.00 5.00 21.50
N ASP A 319 -13.15 5.01 22.81
CA ASP A 319 -13.84 6.09 23.53
C ASP A 319 -13.11 7.43 23.36
N LEU A 320 -11.78 7.44 23.42
CA LEU A 320 -10.98 8.61 23.09
C LEU A 320 -11.28 9.15 21.69
N MET A 321 -11.27 8.28 20.68
CA MET A 321 -11.58 8.66 19.29
C MET A 321 -13.01 9.18 19.13
N MET A 322 -14.00 8.60 19.81
CA MET A 322 -15.38 9.09 19.79
C MET A 322 -15.50 10.50 20.39
N ASN A 323 -14.82 10.74 21.51
CA ASN A 323 -14.84 12.04 22.19
C ASN A 323 -14.14 13.13 21.36
N MET A 324 -13.12 12.77 20.56
CA MET A 324 -12.50 13.73 19.64
C MET A 324 -13.49 14.26 18.60
N VAL A 325 -14.36 13.40 18.04
CA VAL A 325 -15.36 13.81 17.03
C VAL A 325 -16.40 14.75 17.64
N GLY A 326 -16.84 14.49 18.89
CA GLY A 326 -17.80 15.34 19.59
C GLY A 326 -17.30 16.78 19.84
N ASN A 327 -15.99 17.03 19.80
CA ASN A 327 -15.39 18.34 19.99
C ASN A 327 -15.15 19.11 18.67
N VAL A 328 -15.32 18.49 17.50
CA VAL A 328 -15.11 19.15 16.20
C VAL A 328 -16.29 20.09 15.85
N ASP A 329 -17.48 19.82 16.40
CA ASP A 329 -18.68 20.65 16.25
C ASP A 329 -18.87 21.69 17.37
N ALA A 330 -17.93 21.81 18.30
CA ALA A 330 -17.99 22.85 19.32
C ALA A 330 -17.69 24.22 18.65
N PRO A 331 -18.61 25.20 18.70
CA PRO A 331 -18.29 26.55 18.22
C PRO A 331 -17.07 27.03 18.98
N ALA A 332 -16.08 27.55 18.25
CA ALA A 332 -14.86 28.12 18.83
C ALA A 332 -15.26 29.13 19.90
N ALA A 333 -15.24 28.71 21.16
CA ALA A 333 -15.60 29.56 22.27
C ALA A 333 -14.60 30.71 22.27
N SER A 334 -15.12 31.92 22.11
CA SER A 334 -14.36 33.16 22.25
C SER A 334 -13.67 33.16 23.60
N ALA A 335 -12.37 32.89 23.60
CA ALA A 335 -11.54 33.07 24.78
C ALA A 335 -11.44 34.57 25.08
N HIS A 336 -12.35 35.09 25.89
CA HIS A 336 -12.12 36.30 26.65
C HIS A 336 -11.32 35.93 27.91
N PRO A 337 -10.16 36.56 28.15
CA PRO A 337 -9.43 36.35 29.39
C PRO A 337 -10.09 37.21 30.48
N SER A 338 -10.79 36.57 31.40
CA SER A 338 -11.25 37.22 32.63
C SER A 338 -10.22 36.99 33.74
N THR A 339 -9.57 38.09 34.09
CA THR A 339 -8.72 38.34 35.25
C THR A 339 -9.37 37.89 36.56
N HIS A 340 -8.60 37.26 37.46
CA HIS A 340 -8.38 37.67 38.86
C HIS A 340 -7.68 36.54 39.65
N LEU A 341 -6.37 36.68 39.86
CA LEU A 341 -5.64 36.01 40.92
C LEU A 341 -5.21 37.10 41.90
N THR A 342 -5.92 37.18 43.03
CA THR A 342 -5.56 37.96 44.21
C THR A 342 -4.36 37.31 44.87
N SER A 343 -3.27 38.07 45.01
CA SER A 343 -2.09 37.70 45.79
C SER A 343 -2.41 37.77 47.29
N GLY A 344 -2.35 36.62 47.96
CA GLY A 344 -2.32 36.54 49.43
C GLY A 344 -0.90 36.81 49.96
N ASN A 345 -0.82 37.72 50.92
CA ASN A 345 0.39 38.10 51.66
C ASN A 345 1.04 36.92 52.43
N PRO A 346 2.36 36.97 52.70
CA PRO A 346 3.07 35.98 53.49
C PRO A 346 2.98 36.28 55.01
N CYS A 347 2.78 35.25 55.83
CA CYS A 347 2.93 35.33 57.28
C CYS A 347 4.35 34.90 57.71
N SER A 348 4.82 35.63 58.72
CA SER A 348 6.10 35.55 59.43
C SER A 348 6.23 34.30 60.29
N GLY A 349 7.48 33.86 60.49
CA GLY A 349 7.90 32.83 61.44
C GLY A 349 9.38 32.57 61.28
#